data_AF-A0A168M1J4-F1
#
_entry.id   AF-A0A168M1J4-F1
#
_cell.length_a   1.000
_cell.length_b   1.000
_cell.length_c   1.000
_cell.angle_alpha   90.00
_cell.angle_beta   90.00
_cell.angle_gamma   90.00
#
_symmetry.space_group_name_H-M   'P 1'
#
loop_
_entity.id
_entity.type
_entity.pdbx_description
1 polymer ?
#
loop_
_entity_poly.entity_id
_entity_poly.type
_entity_poly.pdbx_seq_one_letter_code
_entity_poly.pdbx_strand_id
1 'polypeptide(L)'
;MNAVNSKVFLEIKMIPPRQAQEWSYSSHRESIGKAFSSAGIKSNKKTHVNCGSSVRMADIVGANGDPIRSQGRWNNTTMNGAYLIRLSREMMRSMAVFPTKGRSFYLGRAALDPPTSLCKKLFDCKM
;
A
#
# COMPACT_ATOMS: atom_id res chain seq x y z
N MET A 1 30.57 4.75 -2.38
CA MET A 1 29.16 4.29 -2.47
C MET A 1 29.21 2.86 -2.98
N ASN A 2 29.10 1.87 -2.10
CA ASN A 2 29.21 0.47 -2.50
C ASN A 2 27.92 0.09 -3.21
N ALA A 3 28.02 -0.46 -4.42
CA ALA A 3 26.90 -1.01 -5.15
C ALA A 3 26.26 -2.12 -4.29
N VAL A 4 25.18 -1.77 -3.58
CA VAL A 4 24.36 -2.77 -2.92
C VAL A 4 23.78 -3.62 -4.04
N ASN A 5 24.14 -4.91 -4.03
CA ASN A 5 23.72 -5.90 -5.02
C ASN A 5 22.22 -5.77 -5.27
N SER A 6 21.83 -5.23 -6.43
CA SER A 6 20.44 -4.94 -6.79
C SER A 6 19.54 -6.17 -6.73
N LYS A 7 20.14 -7.37 -6.88
CA LYS A 7 19.48 -8.67 -6.76
C LYS A 7 18.87 -8.92 -5.38
N VAL A 8 19.52 -8.45 -4.31
CA VAL A 8 19.07 -8.68 -2.93
C VAL A 8 17.76 -7.94 -2.64
N PHE A 9 17.57 -6.75 -3.21
CA PHE A 9 16.37 -5.96 -2.97
C PHE A 9 15.10 -6.57 -3.56
N LEU A 10 15.20 -7.30 -4.67
CA LEU A 10 14.04 -7.93 -5.32
C LEU A 10 13.53 -9.17 -4.56
N GLU A 11 14.38 -9.80 -3.76
CA GLU A 11 14.05 -11.01 -3.00
C GLU A 11 13.61 -10.71 -1.56
N ILE A 12 13.80 -9.47 -1.08
CA ILE A 12 13.35 -9.06 0.25
C ILE A 12 11.82 -8.93 0.26
N LYS A 13 11.18 -9.77 1.06
CA LYS A 13 9.76 -9.64 1.39
C LYS A 13 9.57 -8.48 2.37
N MET A 14 8.66 -7.56 2.04
CA MET A 14 8.30 -6.43 2.92
C MET A 14 7.79 -6.88 4.30
N ILE A 15 7.06 -7.98 4.33
CA ILE A 15 6.53 -8.58 5.56
C ILE A 15 7.07 -10.01 5.61
N PRO A 16 8.28 -10.22 6.16
CA PRO A 16 8.87 -11.54 6.24
C PRO A 16 8.17 -12.38 7.32
N PRO A 17 8.10 -13.71 7.13
CA PRO A 17 7.66 -14.60 8.18
C PRO A 17 8.63 -14.57 9.37
N ARG A 18 8.09 -14.75 10.59
CA ARG A 18 8.90 -14.81 11.82
C ARG A 18 9.85 -16.03 11.84
N GLN A 19 9.51 -17.09 11.11
CA GLN A 19 10.33 -18.28 10.92
C GLN A 19 10.66 -18.42 9.43
N ALA A 20 11.68 -19.21 9.07
CA ALA A 20 12.11 -19.40 7.68
C ALA A 20 11.03 -20.01 6.75
N GLN A 21 9.86 -20.38 7.29
CA GLN A 21 8.73 -20.90 6.53
C GLN A 21 7.93 -19.77 5.86
N GLU A 22 7.72 -19.88 4.56
CA GLU A 22 6.87 -18.96 3.80
C GLU A 22 5.44 -18.95 4.33
N TRP A 23 4.83 -17.75 4.41
CA TRP A 23 3.42 -17.62 4.75
C TRP A 23 2.54 -18.27 3.70
N SER A 24 1.73 -19.24 4.14
CA SER A 24 0.72 -19.83 3.28
C SER A 24 -0.45 -18.87 3.06
N TYR A 25 -1.16 -19.05 1.93
CA TYR A 25 -2.40 -18.32 1.65
C TYR A 25 -3.46 -18.52 2.75
N SER A 26 -3.53 -19.71 3.35
CA SER A 26 -4.49 -20.00 4.43
C SER A 26 -4.18 -19.18 5.67
N SER A 27 -2.90 -19.06 6.08
CA SER A 27 -2.48 -18.22 7.21
C SER A 27 -2.85 -16.77 6.99
N HIS A 28 -2.64 -16.23 5.79
CA HIS A 28 -3.07 -14.87 5.42
C HIS A 28 -4.60 -14.73 5.50
N ARG A 29 -5.35 -15.65 4.88
CA ARG A 29 -6.82 -15.59 4.86
C ARG A 29 -7.41 -15.67 6.28
N GLU A 30 -6.83 -16.50 7.13
CA GLU A 30 -7.26 -16.68 8.52
C GLU A 30 -6.97 -15.44 9.36
N SER A 31 -5.79 -14.84 9.24
CA SER A 31 -5.44 -13.62 9.99
C SER A 31 -6.37 -12.45 9.65
N ILE A 32 -6.67 -12.24 8.35
CA ILE A 32 -7.66 -11.24 7.95
C ILE A 32 -9.06 -11.60 8.46
N GLY A 33 -9.45 -12.88 8.40
CA GLY A 33 -10.73 -13.35 8.93
C GLY A 33 -10.90 -13.02 10.41
N LYS A 34 -9.87 -13.24 11.22
CA LYS A 34 -9.85 -12.91 12.66
C LYS A 34 -9.97 -11.41 12.91
N ALA A 35 -9.23 -10.59 12.16
CA ALA A 35 -9.33 -9.14 12.26
C ALA A 35 -10.75 -8.64 11.91
N PHE A 36 -11.38 -9.22 10.89
CA PHE A 36 -12.75 -8.88 10.49
C PHE A 36 -13.79 -9.27 11.54
N SER A 37 -13.68 -10.48 12.08
CA SER A 37 -14.54 -10.93 13.19
C SER A 37 -14.39 -10.04 14.41
N SER A 38 -13.16 -9.65 14.76
CA SER A 38 -12.89 -8.73 15.88
C SER A 38 -13.49 -7.34 15.67
N ALA A 39 -13.58 -6.88 14.42
CA ALA A 39 -14.19 -5.60 14.07
C ALA A 39 -15.71 -5.69 13.77
N GLY A 40 -16.33 -6.88 13.89
CA GLY A 40 -17.73 -7.11 13.54
C GLY A 40 -18.04 -7.03 12.03
N ILE A 41 -17.02 -7.08 11.17
CA ILE A 41 -17.16 -6.93 9.72
C ILE A 41 -17.46 -8.30 9.08
N LYS A 42 -18.58 -8.40 8.37
CA LYS A 42 -18.93 -9.59 7.58
C LYS A 42 -18.46 -9.42 6.13
N SER A 43 -17.58 -10.29 5.66
CA SER A 43 -17.13 -10.31 4.26
C SER A 43 -16.89 -11.73 3.75
N ASN A 44 -17.41 -12.01 2.56
CA ASN A 44 -17.17 -13.27 1.86
C ASN A 44 -15.80 -13.30 1.17
N LYS A 45 -15.26 -12.13 0.82
CA LYS A 45 -13.97 -11.97 0.13
C LYS A 45 -12.90 -11.47 1.10
N LYS A 46 -12.38 -12.35 1.97
CA LYS A 46 -11.43 -11.98 3.03
C LYS A 46 -10.17 -11.29 2.50
N THR A 47 -9.47 -11.87 1.53
CA THR A 47 -8.19 -11.36 1.00
C THR A 47 -8.33 -10.27 -0.08
N HIS A 48 -9.47 -10.20 -0.77
CA HIS A 48 -9.71 -9.28 -1.90
C HIS A 48 -10.68 -8.13 -1.60
N VAL A 49 -11.12 -7.99 -0.34
CA VAL A 49 -12.03 -6.92 0.11
C VAL A 49 -11.53 -5.52 -0.25
N ASN A 50 -10.22 -5.27 -0.12
CA ASN A 50 -9.61 -3.96 -0.37
C ASN A 50 -9.64 -3.55 -1.85
N CYS A 51 -9.63 -4.53 -2.76
CA CYS A 51 -9.74 -4.25 -4.19
C CYS A 51 -11.13 -3.65 -4.51
N GLY A 52 -12.19 -4.30 -4.05
CA GLY A 52 -13.56 -3.80 -4.25
C GLY A 52 -13.90 -2.56 -3.42
N SER A 53 -13.30 -2.35 -2.24
CA SER A 53 -13.52 -1.13 -1.46
C SER A 53 -12.78 0.08 -2.03
N SER A 54 -11.56 -0.09 -2.57
CA SER A 54 -10.80 1.02 -3.17
C SER A 54 -11.50 1.65 -4.37
N VAL A 55 -12.09 0.83 -5.24
CA VAL A 55 -12.90 1.29 -6.38
C VAL A 55 -14.11 2.10 -5.91
N ARG A 56 -14.81 1.62 -4.88
CA ARG A 56 -15.97 2.33 -4.28
C ARG A 56 -15.56 3.65 -3.63
N MET A 57 -14.41 3.68 -2.94
CA MET A 57 -13.89 4.91 -2.35
C MET A 57 -13.54 5.95 -3.42
N ALA A 58 -12.93 5.51 -4.53
CA ALA A 58 -12.61 6.40 -5.65
C ALA A 58 -13.86 6.99 -6.32
N ASP A 59 -14.92 6.18 -6.43
CA ASP A 59 -16.23 6.64 -6.91
C ASP A 59 -16.86 7.67 -5.95
N ILE A 60 -16.86 7.40 -4.64
CA ILE A 60 -17.39 8.30 -3.61
C ILE A 60 -16.69 9.66 -3.61
N VAL A 61 -15.37 9.70 -3.78
CA VAL A 61 -14.61 10.97 -3.80
C VAL A 61 -14.61 11.66 -5.17
N GLY A 62 -15.36 11.10 -6.14
CA GLY A 62 -15.55 11.68 -7.46
C GLY A 62 -14.31 11.66 -8.33
N ALA A 63 -13.45 10.64 -8.20
CA ALA A 63 -12.29 10.50 -9.06
C ALA A 63 -12.70 10.07 -10.48
N ASN A 64 -11.93 10.50 -11.49
CA ASN A 64 -12.24 10.15 -12.88
C ASN A 64 -12.42 8.62 -13.09
N GLY A 65 -13.49 8.23 -13.78
CA GLY A 65 -13.90 6.83 -13.98
C GLY A 65 -12.93 6.00 -14.82
N ASP A 66 -12.20 6.60 -15.76
CA ASP A 66 -11.29 5.86 -16.65
C ASP A 66 -10.10 5.23 -15.89
N PRO A 67 -9.35 5.98 -15.03
CA PRO A 67 -8.38 5.39 -14.10
C PRO A 67 -8.97 4.36 -13.10
N ILE A 68 -10.23 4.52 -12.70
CA ILE A 68 -10.91 3.58 -11.79
C ILE A 68 -11.18 2.24 -12.46
N ARG A 69 -11.64 2.28 -13.71
CA ARG A 69 -11.93 1.08 -14.50
C ARG A 69 -10.65 0.30 -14.85
N SER A 70 -9.53 0.98 -15.08
CA SER A 70 -8.23 0.32 -15.25
C SER A 70 -7.75 -0.35 -13.96
N GLN A 71 -8.03 0.24 -12.79
CA GLN A 71 -7.66 -0.33 -11.49
C GLN A 71 -8.55 -1.53 -11.09
N GLY A 72 -9.84 -1.53 -11.48
CA GLY A 72 -10.79 -2.63 -11.28
C GLY A 72 -10.47 -3.92 -12.05
N ARG A 73 -9.41 -3.91 -12.87
CA ARG A 73 -8.82 -5.05 -13.59
C ARG A 73 -7.29 -5.01 -13.48
N TRP A 74 -6.72 -5.39 -12.33
CA TRP A 74 -5.28 -5.61 -12.17
C TRP A 74 -4.75 -6.67 -13.17
N ASN A 75 -4.41 -6.23 -14.38
CA ASN A 75 -3.85 -7.04 -15.45
C ASN A 75 -2.33 -7.19 -15.27
N ASN A 76 -1.83 -8.43 -15.32
CA ASN A 76 -0.41 -8.77 -15.24
C ASN A 76 0.29 -8.72 -16.62
N THR A 77 -0.46 -8.60 -17.73
CA THR A 77 0.13 -8.31 -19.04
C THR A 77 0.38 -6.81 -19.19
N THR A 78 1.68 -6.51 -19.21
CA THR A 78 2.26 -5.20 -19.53
C THR A 78 2.29 -4.20 -18.37
N MET A 79 2.94 -4.62 -17.29
CA MET A 79 3.68 -3.75 -16.37
C MET A 79 4.28 -2.54 -17.12
N ASN A 80 5.02 -2.77 -18.22
CA ASN A 80 5.65 -1.72 -19.04
C ASN A 80 4.71 -0.77 -19.82
N GLY A 81 3.46 -1.13 -20.07
CA GLY A 81 2.48 -0.27 -20.76
C GLY A 81 1.79 0.68 -19.79
N ALA A 82 1.60 0.22 -18.55
CA ALA A 82 1.00 0.98 -17.46
C ALA A 82 1.98 1.91 -16.72
N TYR A 83 3.31 1.69 -16.79
CA TYR A 83 4.27 2.66 -16.25
C TYR A 83 4.49 3.88 -17.16
N LEU A 84 4.06 3.84 -18.41
CA LEU A 84 4.00 5.02 -19.29
C LEU A 84 2.69 5.81 -19.09
N ILE A 85 1.58 5.16 -18.75
CA ILE A 85 0.34 5.82 -18.32
C ILE A 85 0.32 5.92 -16.80
N ARG A 86 1.01 6.95 -16.30
CA ARG A 86 1.11 7.36 -14.89
C ARG A 86 -0.18 7.04 -14.11
N LEU A 87 -0.08 6.24 -13.03
CA LEU A 87 -1.14 6.15 -12.02
C LEU A 87 -1.59 7.56 -11.67
N SER A 88 -2.87 7.88 -11.92
CA SER A 88 -3.33 9.25 -11.78
C SER A 88 -3.19 9.66 -10.31
N ARG A 89 -2.60 10.83 -10.07
CA ARG A 89 -2.38 11.36 -8.71
C ARG A 89 -3.71 11.52 -7.96
N GLU A 90 -4.77 11.82 -8.70
CA GLU A 90 -6.15 11.86 -8.23
C GLU A 90 -6.63 10.49 -7.71
N MET A 91 -6.40 9.42 -8.48
CA MET A 91 -6.72 8.05 -8.08
C MET A 91 -5.94 7.63 -6.83
N MET A 92 -4.61 7.83 -6.82
CA MET A 92 -3.77 7.44 -5.68
C MET A 92 -4.19 8.14 -4.38
N ARG A 93 -4.61 9.42 -4.48
CA ARG A 93 -5.18 10.16 -3.35
C ARG A 93 -6.49 9.56 -2.88
N SER A 94 -7.37 9.26 -3.82
CA SER A 94 -8.69 8.70 -3.55
C SER A 94 -8.62 7.37 -2.82
N MET A 95 -7.71 6.48 -3.22
CA MET A 95 -7.46 5.21 -2.52
C MET A 95 -6.91 5.41 -1.10
N ALA A 96 -6.12 6.46 -0.90
CA ALA A 96 -5.60 6.85 0.40
C ALA A 96 -6.56 7.78 1.18
N VAL A 97 -7.82 7.91 0.72
CA VAL A 97 -8.88 8.70 1.37
C VAL A 97 -8.54 10.20 1.48
N PHE A 98 -7.69 10.69 0.57
CA PHE A 98 -7.42 12.12 0.42
C PHE A 98 -8.34 12.75 -0.62
N PRO A 99 -8.65 14.06 -0.51
CA PRO A 99 -9.35 14.77 -1.56
C PRO A 99 -8.64 14.68 -2.92
N THR A 100 -9.42 14.56 -3.98
CA THR A 100 -8.95 14.43 -5.38
C THR A 100 -8.13 15.65 -5.83
N LYS A 101 -8.58 16.84 -5.42
CA LYS A 101 -7.96 18.13 -5.78
C LYS A 101 -6.54 18.30 -5.21
N GLY A 102 -5.68 18.96 -5.98
CA GLY A 102 -4.39 19.45 -5.50
C GLY A 102 -4.55 20.49 -4.40
N ARG A 103 -3.71 20.40 -3.35
CA ARG A 103 -3.45 21.30 -2.19
C ARG A 103 -3.83 20.71 -0.82
N SER A 104 -4.29 19.45 -0.81
CA SER A 104 -4.41 18.50 0.32
C SER A 104 -3.28 18.36 1.35
N PHE A 105 -2.05 18.74 1.01
CA PHE A 105 -0.87 17.92 1.35
C PHE A 105 -0.17 18.23 2.66
N TYR A 106 -0.82 18.95 3.57
CA TYR A 106 -0.15 19.31 4.79
C TYR A 106 -0.86 18.70 5.99
N LEU A 107 -0.60 17.40 6.20
CA LEU A 107 -0.40 16.96 7.58
C LEU A 107 0.88 17.66 8.02
N GLY A 108 0.77 18.68 8.85
CA GLY A 108 1.95 19.32 9.42
C GLY A 108 2.84 18.24 10.00
N ARG A 109 4.11 18.21 9.57
CA ARG A 109 5.08 17.38 10.31
C ARG A 109 5.00 17.81 11.76
N ALA A 110 5.18 16.86 12.67
CA ALA A 110 5.25 17.19 14.08
C ALA A 110 6.14 18.43 14.26
N ALA A 111 5.72 19.39 15.08
CA ALA A 111 6.40 20.67 15.24
C ALA A 111 7.86 20.53 15.72
N LEU A 112 8.25 19.33 16.13
CA LEU A 112 9.58 18.96 16.59
C LEU A 112 10.13 17.85 15.70
N ASP A 113 11.30 18.08 15.12
CA ASP A 113 12.09 17.02 14.53
C ASP A 113 12.61 16.09 15.64
N PRO A 114 12.56 14.75 15.44
CA PRO A 114 13.06 13.83 16.43
C PRO A 114 14.58 14.02 16.65
N PRO A 115 15.08 13.94 17.90
CA PRO A 115 16.51 14.08 18.16
C PRO A 115 17.34 13.08 17.36
N THR A 116 18.44 13.52 16.76
CA THR A 116 19.33 12.67 15.94
C THR A 116 19.86 11.45 16.73
N SER A 117 20.05 11.60 18.04
CA SER A 117 20.45 10.52 18.95
C SER A 117 19.40 9.40 19.05
N LEU A 118 18.12 9.74 18.98
CA LEU A 118 17.01 8.78 18.95
C LEU A 118 16.97 8.06 17.60
N CYS A 119 17.09 8.79 16.50
CA CYS A 119 17.11 8.21 15.16
C CYS A 119 18.22 7.18 15.00
N LYS A 120 19.44 7.49 15.49
CA LYS A 120 20.60 6.58 15.46
C LYS A 120 20.44 5.33 16.34
N LYS A 121 19.62 5.39 17.41
CA LYS A 121 19.34 4.23 18.26
C LYS A 121 18.29 3.29 17.67
N LEU A 122 17.32 3.82 16.91
CA LEU A 122 16.22 3.05 16.34
C LEU A 122 16.56 2.43 14.99
N PHE A 123 17.33 3.16 14.18
CA PHE A 123 17.77 2.73 12.88
C PHE A 123 19.29 2.73 12.90
N ASP A 124 19.92 1.56 12.80
CA ASP A 124 21.38 1.39 12.74
C ASP A 124 22.01 1.94 11.45
N CYS A 125 21.36 2.91 10.80
CA CYS A 125 21.83 3.54 9.58
C CYS A 125 22.80 4.68 9.93
N LYS A 126 24.06 4.53 9.48
CA LYS A 126 24.91 5.68 9.16
C LYS A 126 24.13 6.58 8.19
N MET A 127 23.62 7.71 8.69
CA MET A 127 23.24 8.84 7.83
C MET A 127 24.47 9.41 7.14
#